data_AF-A0A8J3ZTQ5-F1
#
_entry.id   AF-A0A8J3ZTQ5-F1
#
_cell.length_a   1.000
_cell.length_b   1.000
_cell.length_c   1.000
_cell.angle_alpha   90.00
_cell.angle_beta   90.00
_cell.angle_gamma   90.00
#
_symmetry.space_group_name_H-M   'P 1'
#
loop_
_entity.id
_entity.type
_entity.pdbx_description
1 polymer ?
#
loop_
_entity_poly.entity_id
_entity_poly.type
_entity_poly.pdbx_seq_one_letter_code
_entity_poly.pdbx_strand_id
1 'polypeptide(L)'
;MSFFRAIRRPAVAVTALAAAVSATVLPLGSPASAASNAFSFTQIQGAAGDAAGLTPTVKAFQGLLGEPNNASNPPAKDGRREINWDGTPDAQSAPNLLPPDFFNTTVPRGAVFVSKNNKFSVSADDDNPTNTPPRFAEVNPQYDDIFATFSPQRLFTPVGTNVMGVRFFVPGTNRPATVKGFGAVFTDVDRSNVTKLELLDRHGKRLFVAYAPKATTADKGLSFVGVQTNADVYEVRITTGNAALGKNVKDDKKRDLVVMDDFLYAEPDALR
;
A
#
# COMPACT_ATOMS: atom_id res chain seq x y z
N MET A 1 2.62 -25.41 47.41
CA MET A 1 3.36 -24.69 46.36
C MET A 1 2.47 -24.64 45.12
N SER A 2 1.72 -23.56 44.92
CA SER A 2 0.92 -23.36 43.70
C SER A 2 1.33 -22.00 43.12
N PHE A 3 2.03 -22.02 41.99
CA PHE A 3 2.50 -20.83 41.30
C PHE A 3 1.42 -20.36 40.32
N PHE A 4 0.83 -19.21 40.61
CA PHE A 4 0.05 -18.43 39.65
C PHE A 4 0.99 -17.92 38.54
N ARG A 5 0.73 -18.30 37.27
CA ARG A 5 1.39 -17.68 36.12
C ARG A 5 0.38 -16.75 35.44
N ALA A 6 0.44 -15.46 35.80
CA ALA A 6 -0.34 -14.42 35.14
C ALA A 6 0.19 -14.17 33.73
N ILE A 7 -0.67 -14.32 32.72
CA ILE A 7 -0.42 -13.98 31.32
C ILE A 7 -0.44 -12.44 31.21
N ARG A 8 0.73 -11.83 30.96
CA ARG A 8 0.82 -10.40 30.64
C ARG A 8 0.51 -10.20 29.16
N ARG A 9 -0.58 -9.47 28.85
CA ARG A 9 -0.87 -8.95 27.52
C ARG A 9 0.08 -7.78 27.22
N PRO A 10 0.67 -7.67 26.01
CA PRO A 10 1.48 -6.51 25.65
C PRO A 10 0.56 -5.28 25.53
N ALA A 11 0.93 -4.19 26.20
CA ALA A 11 0.21 -2.93 26.16
C ALA A 11 0.50 -2.22 24.83
N VAL A 12 -0.55 -1.85 24.10
CA VAL A 12 -0.48 -0.95 22.95
C VAL A 12 -0.44 0.48 23.50
N ALA A 13 0.66 1.19 23.28
CA ALA A 13 0.79 2.59 23.64
C ALA A 13 0.16 3.46 22.54
N VAL A 14 -0.93 4.13 22.86
CA VAL A 14 -1.49 5.23 22.06
C VAL A 14 -1.08 6.52 22.75
N THR A 15 -0.27 7.34 22.10
CA THR A 15 0.14 8.65 22.63
C THR A 15 -0.52 9.75 21.81
N ALA A 16 -1.40 10.53 22.45
CA ALA A 16 -1.90 11.79 21.92
C ALA A 16 -1.26 12.92 22.74
N LEU A 17 -0.58 13.86 22.08
CA LEU A 17 0.00 15.03 22.73
C LEU A 17 -0.77 16.27 22.25
N ALA A 18 -1.43 16.97 23.18
CA ALA A 18 -2.01 18.28 22.95
C ALA A 18 -1.43 19.26 23.97
N ALA A 19 -0.83 20.36 23.49
CA ALA A 19 -0.38 21.45 24.34
C ALA A 19 -1.11 22.74 23.92
N ALA A 20 -1.65 23.48 24.89
CA ALA A 20 -2.26 24.79 24.70
C ALA A 20 -1.60 25.79 25.66
N VAL A 21 -1.16 26.94 25.14
CA VAL A 21 -0.71 28.09 25.92
C VAL A 21 -1.66 29.25 25.61
N SER A 22 -2.27 29.85 26.64
CA SER A 22 -3.16 31.00 26.51
C SER A 22 -2.42 32.30 26.85
N ALA A 23 -2.49 33.28 25.95
CA ALA A 23 -2.22 34.68 26.22
C ALA A 23 -3.41 35.51 25.71
N THR A 24 -4.00 36.33 26.57
CA THR A 24 -5.20 37.14 26.32
C THR A 24 -4.85 38.55 25.85
N VAL A 25 -5.32 38.92 24.65
CA VAL A 25 -5.42 40.31 24.16
C VAL A 25 -6.78 40.46 23.42
N LEU A 26 -7.53 41.51 23.74
CA LEU A 26 -8.87 41.88 23.22
C LEU A 26 -8.76 42.94 22.08
N PRO A 27 -9.81 43.18 21.26
CA PRO A 27 -9.73 42.89 19.83
C PRO A 27 -9.71 44.12 18.91
N LEU A 28 -9.01 44.01 17.79
CA LEU A 28 -9.32 44.75 16.55
C LEU A 28 -9.76 43.69 15.53
N GLY A 29 -10.89 43.94 14.87
CA GLY A 29 -11.60 42.96 14.05
C GLY A 29 -10.72 42.27 13.01
N SER A 30 -10.34 41.03 13.31
CA SER A 30 -9.78 40.11 12.32
C SER A 30 -10.91 39.62 11.42
N PRO A 31 -10.72 39.52 10.08
CA PRO A 31 -11.58 38.65 9.31
C PRO A 31 -11.50 37.28 9.99
N ALA A 32 -12.66 36.69 10.31
CA ALA A 32 -12.72 35.33 10.80
C ALA A 32 -11.86 34.49 9.85
N SER A 33 -10.69 34.05 10.32
CA SER A 33 -9.91 33.06 9.61
C SER A 33 -10.84 31.87 9.54
N ALA A 34 -11.41 31.62 8.37
CA ALA A 34 -12.14 30.40 8.11
C ALA A 34 -11.22 29.28 8.59
N ALA A 35 -11.60 28.59 9.66
CA ALA A 35 -10.83 27.46 10.13
C ALA A 35 -10.76 26.51 8.93
N SER A 36 -9.58 26.40 8.31
CA SER A 36 -9.38 25.39 7.29
C SER A 36 -9.71 24.08 7.99
N ASN A 37 -10.74 23.38 7.54
CA ASN A 37 -11.04 22.06 8.07
C ASN A 37 -9.78 21.21 7.91
N ALA A 38 -9.07 20.99 9.02
CA ALA A 38 -7.82 20.26 9.00
C ALA A 38 -8.13 18.82 8.57
N PHE A 39 -7.30 18.27 7.69
CA PHE A 39 -7.42 16.87 7.33
C PHE A 39 -7.05 15.99 8.53
N SER A 40 -7.81 14.92 8.75
CA SER A 40 -7.50 13.87 9.70
C SER A 40 -6.79 12.71 8.98
N PHE A 41 -5.85 12.07 9.66
CA PHE A 41 -5.13 10.90 9.15
C PHE A 41 -5.06 9.84 10.23
N THR A 42 -5.60 8.65 9.95
CA THR A 42 -5.51 7.47 10.82
C THR A 42 -4.62 6.46 10.13
N GLN A 43 -3.42 6.23 10.69
CA GLN A 43 -2.46 5.28 10.16
C GLN A 43 -2.51 3.95 10.91
N ILE A 44 -2.53 2.84 10.17
CA ILE A 44 -2.29 1.49 10.67
C ILE A 44 -1.03 0.96 10.01
N GLN A 45 -0.12 0.41 10.81
CA GLN A 45 1.11 -0.20 10.32
C GLN A 45 1.50 -1.41 11.16
N GLY A 46 2.28 -2.32 10.57
CA GLY A 46 2.78 -3.50 11.25
C GLY A 46 3.79 -4.25 10.40
N ALA A 47 4.58 -5.10 11.04
CA ALA A 47 5.56 -5.96 10.40
C ALA A 47 5.50 -7.35 11.03
N ALA A 48 5.76 -8.38 10.24
CA ALA A 48 5.79 -9.77 10.69
C ALA A 48 6.75 -10.59 9.82
N GLY A 49 7.16 -11.76 10.32
CA GLY A 49 7.99 -12.69 9.56
C GLY A 49 7.21 -13.54 8.55
N ASP A 50 5.88 -13.54 8.63
CA ASP A 50 4.99 -14.31 7.76
C ASP A 50 3.59 -13.69 7.64
N ALA A 51 2.78 -14.26 6.76
CA ALA A 51 1.42 -13.79 6.47
C ALA A 51 0.49 -13.90 7.69
N ALA A 52 0.62 -14.96 8.49
CA ALA A 52 -0.21 -15.18 9.66
C ALA A 52 0.01 -14.08 10.72
N GLY A 53 1.26 -13.68 10.93
CA GLY A 53 1.63 -12.59 11.83
C GLY A 53 1.18 -11.21 11.34
N LEU A 54 1.15 -10.96 10.02
CA LEU A 54 0.72 -9.68 9.46
C LEU A 54 -0.80 -9.56 9.34
N THR A 55 -1.51 -10.69 9.25
CA THR A 55 -2.97 -10.76 9.04
C THR A 55 -3.77 -9.88 10.00
N PRO A 56 -3.50 -9.82 11.32
CA PRO A 56 -4.24 -8.94 12.22
C PRO A 56 -4.12 -7.46 11.86
N THR A 57 -2.96 -7.00 11.38
CA THR A 57 -2.74 -5.62 10.95
C THR A 57 -3.56 -5.29 9.69
N VAL A 58 -3.50 -6.18 8.68
CA VAL A 58 -4.27 -6.00 7.44
C VAL A 58 -5.78 -6.01 7.75
N LYS A 59 -6.24 -6.95 8.59
CA LYS A 59 -7.65 -7.00 9.03
C LYS A 59 -8.10 -5.76 9.79
N ALA A 60 -7.24 -5.17 10.62
CA ALA A 60 -7.54 -3.92 11.30
C ALA A 60 -7.76 -2.77 10.28
N PHE A 61 -6.95 -2.73 9.22
CA PHE A 61 -7.14 -1.75 8.15
C PHE A 61 -8.36 -2.03 7.27
N GLN A 62 -8.68 -3.30 6.99
CA GLN A 62 -9.95 -3.68 6.35
C GLN A 62 -11.15 -3.16 7.13
N GLY A 63 -11.17 -3.38 8.46
CA GLY A 63 -12.22 -2.86 9.34
C GLY A 63 -12.27 -1.33 9.37
N LEU A 64 -11.13 -0.65 9.24
CA LEU A 64 -11.04 0.80 9.17
C LEU A 64 -11.64 1.37 7.87
N LEU A 65 -11.43 0.70 6.73
CA LEU A 65 -12.02 1.10 5.44
C LEU A 65 -13.50 0.73 5.32
N GLY A 66 -13.93 -0.34 6.00
CA GLY A 66 -15.30 -0.80 6.03
C GLY A 66 -15.57 -2.00 5.10
N GLU A 67 -16.75 -2.60 5.29
CA GLU A 67 -17.29 -3.69 4.48
C GLU A 67 -18.37 -3.18 3.51
N PRO A 68 -18.61 -3.88 2.38
CA PRO A 68 -17.89 -5.07 1.91
C PRO A 68 -16.59 -4.72 1.16
N ASN A 69 -15.78 -5.73 0.83
CA ASN A 69 -14.91 -5.65 -0.34
C ASN A 69 -15.79 -5.71 -1.61
N ASN A 70 -15.91 -4.59 -2.31
CA ASN A 70 -16.74 -4.42 -3.50
C ASN A 70 -16.20 -5.18 -4.74
N ALA A 71 -15.00 -5.77 -4.66
CA ALA A 71 -14.40 -6.57 -5.72
C ALA A 71 -14.46 -5.88 -7.10
N SER A 72 -14.97 -6.58 -8.12
CA SER A 72 -15.23 -6.03 -9.46
C SER A 72 -16.69 -5.62 -9.69
N ASN A 73 -17.48 -5.48 -8.62
CA ASN A 73 -18.88 -5.05 -8.72
C ASN A 73 -18.97 -3.58 -9.16
N PRO A 74 -20.15 -3.13 -9.65
CA PRO A 74 -20.39 -1.73 -9.97
C PRO A 74 -20.03 -0.77 -8.83
N PRO A 75 -19.82 0.53 -9.12
CA PRO A 75 -19.49 1.52 -8.10
C PRO A 75 -20.49 1.50 -6.94
N ALA A 76 -19.98 1.50 -5.72
CA ALA A 76 -20.78 1.48 -4.50
C ALA A 76 -20.68 2.83 -3.76
N LYS A 77 -21.54 3.02 -2.77
CA LYS A 77 -21.50 4.20 -1.90
C LYS A 77 -20.46 4.06 -0.79
N ASP A 78 -20.35 2.86 -0.25
CA ASP A 78 -19.55 2.52 0.93
C ASP A 78 -18.71 1.26 0.66
N GLY A 79 -17.81 0.93 1.58
CA GLY A 79 -16.94 -0.24 1.51
C GLY A 79 -15.56 0.07 0.93
N ARG A 80 -14.91 -0.97 0.43
CA ARG A 80 -13.51 -0.92 -0.02
C ARG A 80 -13.29 -1.78 -1.25
N ARG A 81 -12.11 -1.65 -1.86
CA ARG A 81 -11.62 -2.56 -2.90
C ARG A 81 -10.22 -3.01 -2.55
N GLU A 82 -9.91 -4.23 -2.98
CA GLU A 82 -8.62 -4.87 -2.74
C GLU A 82 -8.03 -5.39 -4.05
N ILE A 83 -6.71 -5.46 -4.17
CA ILE A 83 -6.02 -6.09 -5.30
C ILE A 83 -4.97 -7.04 -4.70
N ASN A 84 -5.12 -8.34 -4.94
CA ASN A 84 -4.24 -9.40 -4.44
C ASN A 84 -3.39 -10.07 -5.54
N TRP A 85 -3.45 -9.56 -6.78
CA TRP A 85 -2.65 -9.99 -7.93
C TRP A 85 -2.90 -11.41 -8.46
N ASP A 86 -3.39 -12.35 -7.66
CA ASP A 86 -3.54 -13.77 -7.97
C ASP A 86 -4.54 -14.07 -9.08
N GLY A 87 -5.50 -13.17 -9.32
CA GLY A 87 -6.43 -13.25 -10.44
C GLY A 87 -5.87 -12.78 -11.77
N THR A 88 -4.60 -12.36 -11.83
CA THR A 88 -3.96 -11.89 -13.07
C THR A 88 -3.62 -13.09 -13.95
N PRO A 89 -4.12 -13.18 -15.19
CA PRO A 89 -3.82 -14.32 -16.05
C PRO A 89 -2.32 -14.36 -16.44
N ASP A 90 -1.81 -15.54 -16.76
CA ASP A 90 -0.40 -15.73 -17.16
C ASP A 90 0.03 -14.86 -18.34
N ALA A 91 -0.88 -14.60 -19.28
CA ALA A 91 -0.63 -13.74 -20.43
C ALA A 91 -0.38 -12.26 -20.05
N GLN A 92 -0.73 -11.85 -18.82
CA GLN A 92 -0.50 -10.51 -18.26
C GLN A 92 0.40 -10.52 -17.03
N SER A 93 1.07 -11.64 -16.77
CA SER A 93 2.05 -11.81 -15.71
C SER A 93 3.41 -12.19 -16.28
N ALA A 94 4.45 -12.13 -15.45
CA ALA A 94 5.83 -12.38 -15.83
C ALA A 94 5.94 -13.68 -16.66
N PRO A 95 6.61 -13.62 -17.82
CA PRO A 95 7.51 -12.55 -18.28
C PRO A 95 6.81 -11.40 -19.02
N ASN A 96 5.48 -11.41 -19.13
CA ASN A 96 4.69 -10.36 -19.75
C ASN A 96 4.47 -9.18 -18.79
N LEU A 97 4.26 -7.98 -19.35
CA LEU A 97 3.93 -6.80 -18.56
C LEU A 97 2.41 -6.73 -18.30
N LEU A 98 2.05 -6.25 -17.12
CA LEU A 98 0.67 -5.91 -16.78
C LEU A 98 0.30 -4.57 -17.45
N PRO A 99 -0.81 -4.49 -18.20
CA PRO A 99 -1.36 -3.22 -18.65
C PRO A 99 -1.66 -2.28 -17.46
N PRO A 100 -1.24 -1.01 -17.49
CA PRO A 100 -1.38 -0.10 -16.35
C PRO A 100 -2.83 0.09 -15.86
N ASP A 101 -3.80 -0.09 -16.74
CA ASP A 101 -5.24 0.09 -16.51
C ASP A 101 -6.00 -1.23 -16.33
N PHE A 102 -5.31 -2.38 -16.23
CA PHE A 102 -5.95 -3.70 -16.09
C PHE A 102 -6.98 -3.75 -14.95
N PHE A 103 -6.65 -3.15 -13.80
CA PHE A 103 -7.54 -3.07 -12.63
C PHE A 103 -8.54 -1.90 -12.69
N ASN A 104 -8.72 -1.30 -13.86
CA ASN A 104 -9.80 -0.39 -14.16
C ASN A 104 -10.66 -0.86 -15.33
N THR A 105 -10.07 -1.52 -16.35
CA THR A 105 -10.76 -1.90 -17.59
C THR A 105 -11.12 -3.38 -17.67
N THR A 106 -10.20 -4.29 -17.35
CA THR A 106 -10.43 -5.75 -17.45
C THR A 106 -11.02 -6.31 -16.16
N VAL A 107 -10.44 -5.94 -15.01
CA VAL A 107 -10.90 -6.31 -13.67
C VAL A 107 -11.25 -5.00 -12.95
N PRO A 108 -12.44 -4.43 -13.17
CA PRO A 108 -12.74 -3.04 -12.81
C PRO A 108 -12.78 -2.85 -11.29
N ARG A 109 -11.67 -2.40 -10.73
CA ARG A 109 -11.51 -2.00 -9.32
C ARG A 109 -11.20 -0.51 -9.15
N GLY A 110 -11.10 0.23 -10.25
CA GLY A 110 -10.92 1.68 -10.22
C GLY A 110 -9.49 2.12 -9.97
N ALA A 111 -8.50 1.26 -10.22
CA ALA A 111 -7.08 1.59 -10.05
C ALA A 111 -6.35 1.61 -11.40
N VAL A 112 -5.59 2.68 -11.64
CA VAL A 112 -4.68 2.80 -12.78
C VAL A 112 -3.29 3.14 -12.27
N PHE A 113 -2.29 2.40 -12.73
CA PHE A 113 -0.91 2.56 -12.30
C PHE A 113 -0.16 3.52 -13.20
N VAL A 114 0.74 4.30 -12.59
CA VAL A 114 1.61 5.23 -13.32
C VAL A 114 3.04 5.11 -12.81
N SER A 115 4.02 5.19 -13.70
CA SER A 115 5.43 5.23 -13.33
C SER A 115 6.19 6.00 -14.40
N LYS A 116 7.50 6.22 -14.20
CA LYS A 116 8.32 6.97 -15.18
C LYS A 116 8.26 6.35 -16.59
N ASN A 117 8.07 5.04 -16.69
CA ASN A 117 8.04 4.31 -17.96
C ASN A 117 6.73 3.53 -18.20
N ASN A 118 5.76 3.60 -17.28
CA ASN A 118 4.49 2.86 -17.30
C ASN A 118 4.64 1.35 -17.57
N LYS A 119 5.69 0.73 -17.02
CA LYS A 119 5.90 -0.72 -17.06
C LYS A 119 5.71 -1.31 -15.68
N PHE A 120 4.91 -2.37 -15.60
CA PHE A 120 4.59 -3.08 -14.37
C PHE A 120 4.64 -4.57 -14.60
N SER A 121 5.06 -5.31 -13.58
CA SER A 121 5.14 -6.77 -13.63
C SER A 121 4.38 -7.35 -12.45
N VAL A 122 3.56 -8.35 -12.73
CA VAL A 122 3.03 -9.29 -11.74
C VAL A 122 3.88 -10.54 -11.85
N SER A 123 4.39 -11.09 -10.75
CA SER A 123 5.23 -12.29 -10.82
C SER A 123 4.45 -13.50 -11.36
N ALA A 124 5.16 -14.49 -11.88
CA ALA A 124 4.56 -15.78 -12.24
C ALA A 124 3.98 -16.48 -10.98
N ASP A 125 2.98 -17.33 -11.18
CA ASP A 125 2.57 -18.34 -10.19
C ASP A 125 3.30 -19.67 -10.47
N ASP A 126 3.15 -20.66 -9.60
CA ASP A 126 3.89 -21.92 -9.72
C ASP A 126 3.40 -22.83 -10.86
N ASP A 127 2.15 -22.63 -11.33
CA ASP A 127 1.48 -23.48 -12.33
C ASP A 127 1.50 -22.88 -13.76
N ASN A 128 2.20 -21.76 -13.93
CA ASN A 128 2.25 -21.03 -15.20
C ASN A 128 2.79 -21.89 -16.37
N PRO A 129 2.24 -21.76 -17.59
CA PRO A 129 2.56 -22.62 -18.73
C PRO A 129 3.97 -22.41 -19.30
N THR A 130 4.69 -21.38 -18.83
CA THR A 130 6.03 -21.03 -19.32
C THR A 130 7.15 -21.53 -18.41
N ASN A 131 6.81 -22.14 -17.26
CA ASN A 131 7.77 -22.47 -16.19
C ASN A 131 8.60 -21.26 -15.75
N THR A 132 8.03 -20.05 -15.84
CA THR A 132 8.68 -18.84 -15.35
C THR A 132 8.73 -18.92 -13.82
N PRO A 133 9.90 -18.75 -13.19
CA PRO A 133 10.00 -18.81 -11.73
C PRO A 133 9.12 -17.75 -11.04
N PRO A 134 8.50 -18.07 -9.89
CA PRO A 134 7.68 -17.13 -9.13
C PRO A 134 8.54 -16.03 -8.48
N ARG A 135 7.87 -15.03 -7.87
CA ARG A 135 8.51 -13.99 -7.02
C ARG A 135 9.69 -13.28 -7.69
N PHE A 136 9.56 -13.01 -8.99
CA PHE A 136 10.55 -12.29 -9.80
C PHE A 136 11.90 -13.02 -9.96
N ALA A 137 11.97 -14.32 -9.67
CA ALA A 137 13.20 -15.09 -9.82
C ALA A 137 13.65 -15.26 -11.29
N GLU A 138 12.78 -14.99 -12.27
CA GLU A 138 13.12 -14.83 -13.68
C GLU A 138 13.98 -13.60 -13.97
N VAL A 139 13.85 -12.54 -13.14
CA VAL A 139 14.68 -11.34 -13.23
C VAL A 139 16.05 -11.63 -12.62
N ASN A 140 16.07 -12.12 -11.39
CA ASN A 140 17.26 -12.53 -10.67
C ASN A 140 16.92 -13.73 -9.79
N PRO A 141 17.55 -14.90 -9.98
CA PRO A 141 17.24 -16.10 -9.22
C PRO A 141 17.36 -15.97 -7.70
N GLN A 142 18.07 -14.97 -7.17
CA GLN A 142 18.18 -14.74 -5.73
C GLN A 142 16.93 -14.10 -5.10
N TYR A 143 15.95 -13.69 -5.92
CA TYR A 143 14.75 -12.99 -5.41
C TYR A 143 13.74 -13.93 -4.72
N ASP A 144 13.77 -15.23 -5.01
CA ASP A 144 12.94 -16.23 -4.32
C ASP A 144 13.35 -16.45 -2.84
N ASP A 145 14.60 -16.12 -2.52
CA ASP A 145 15.19 -16.21 -1.19
C ASP A 145 14.78 -15.04 -0.30
N ILE A 146 14.50 -13.87 -0.89
CA ILE A 146 14.22 -12.62 -0.16
C ILE A 146 12.74 -12.22 -0.18
N PHE A 147 11.99 -12.53 -1.24
CA PHE A 147 10.58 -12.16 -1.28
C PHE A 147 9.66 -13.26 -0.74
N ALA A 148 8.59 -12.84 -0.08
CA ALA A 148 7.50 -13.69 0.39
C ALA A 148 6.16 -13.07 0.02
N THR A 149 5.11 -13.89 0.05
CA THR A 149 3.73 -13.46 -0.21
C THR A 149 2.96 -13.35 1.10
N PHE A 150 2.15 -12.32 1.22
CA PHE A 150 1.06 -12.24 2.17
C PHE A 150 -0.16 -13.00 1.67
N SER A 151 -0.62 -12.70 0.46
CA SER A 151 -1.63 -13.48 -0.24
C SER A 151 -0.93 -14.27 -1.36
N PRO A 152 -0.85 -15.60 -1.26
CA PRO A 152 -0.15 -16.39 -2.26
C PRO A 152 -0.97 -16.45 -3.56
N GLN A 153 -0.36 -16.34 -4.73
CA GLN A 153 1.07 -16.57 -5.03
C GLN A 153 1.79 -15.39 -5.71
N ARG A 154 1.09 -14.34 -6.16
CA ARG A 154 1.68 -13.35 -7.07
C ARG A 154 2.06 -12.05 -6.35
N LEU A 155 3.20 -11.48 -6.74
CA LEU A 155 3.69 -10.19 -6.26
C LEU A 155 3.66 -9.15 -7.39
N PHE A 156 3.75 -7.87 -7.03
CA PHE A 156 3.68 -6.76 -7.97
C PHE A 156 4.81 -5.75 -7.78
N THR A 157 5.32 -5.22 -8.90
CA THR A 157 6.37 -4.19 -8.89
C THR A 157 6.36 -3.33 -10.16
N PRO A 158 6.70 -2.03 -10.07
CA PRO A 158 7.06 -1.26 -11.26
C PRO A 158 8.41 -1.72 -11.81
N VAL A 159 8.55 -1.75 -13.14
CA VAL A 159 9.75 -2.26 -13.80
C VAL A 159 10.76 -1.12 -14.05
N GLY A 160 12.02 -1.31 -13.66
CA GLY A 160 13.11 -0.36 -13.92
C GLY A 160 13.03 0.95 -13.11
N THR A 161 12.20 0.99 -12.08
CA THR A 161 12.07 2.06 -11.09
C THR A 161 11.60 1.45 -9.78
N ASN A 162 11.79 2.15 -8.67
CA ASN A 162 11.23 1.80 -7.37
C ASN A 162 10.12 2.77 -6.93
N VAL A 163 9.67 3.64 -7.85
CA VAL A 163 8.64 4.64 -7.60
C VAL A 163 7.51 4.47 -8.61
N MET A 164 6.29 4.41 -8.12
CA MET A 164 5.06 4.41 -8.91
C MET A 164 3.96 5.25 -8.25
N GLY A 165 2.87 5.46 -8.97
CA GLY A 165 1.64 6.04 -8.46
C GLY A 165 0.45 5.13 -8.74
N VAL A 166 -0.56 5.24 -7.90
CA VAL A 166 -1.90 4.68 -8.10
C VAL A 166 -2.87 5.84 -8.21
N ARG A 167 -3.57 5.93 -9.35
CA ARG A 167 -4.65 6.89 -9.57
C ARG A 167 -5.98 6.16 -9.59
N PHE A 168 -7.01 6.86 -9.12
CA PHE A 168 -8.32 6.26 -8.94
C PHE A 168 -9.31 6.75 -9.99
N PHE A 169 -10.19 5.85 -10.40
CA PHE A 169 -11.28 6.08 -11.32
C PHE A 169 -12.53 5.43 -10.78
N VAL A 170 -13.69 5.93 -11.19
CA VAL A 170 -14.93 5.20 -10.96
C VAL A 170 -14.80 3.85 -11.69
N PRO A 171 -14.90 2.71 -10.98
CA PRO A 171 -14.54 1.41 -11.51
C PRO A 171 -15.19 1.11 -12.87
N GLY A 172 -14.38 0.70 -13.86
CA GLY A 172 -14.87 0.39 -15.20
C GLY A 172 -15.06 1.61 -16.12
N THR A 173 -14.65 2.81 -15.68
CA THR A 173 -14.86 4.05 -16.44
C THR A 173 -13.60 4.89 -16.55
N ASN A 174 -13.65 5.93 -17.38
CA ASN A 174 -12.62 6.96 -17.47
C ASN A 174 -12.87 8.18 -16.57
N ARG A 175 -13.89 8.13 -15.69
CA ARG A 175 -14.22 9.23 -14.78
C ARG A 175 -13.25 9.22 -13.59
N PRO A 176 -12.42 10.26 -13.39
CA PRO A 176 -11.48 10.31 -12.28
C PRO A 176 -12.21 10.24 -10.93
N ALA A 177 -11.56 9.62 -9.95
CA ALA A 177 -12.07 9.43 -8.60
C ALA A 177 -11.00 9.76 -7.56
N THR A 178 -11.42 9.81 -6.31
CA THR A 178 -10.54 9.92 -5.14
C THR A 178 -10.93 8.86 -4.12
N VAL A 179 -10.00 8.53 -3.24
CA VAL A 179 -10.24 7.58 -2.14
C VAL A 179 -10.05 8.25 -0.80
N LYS A 180 -10.71 7.69 0.22
CA LYS A 180 -10.58 8.09 1.64
C LYS A 180 -9.61 7.23 2.43
N GLY A 181 -8.91 6.31 1.77
CA GLY A 181 -7.82 5.58 2.38
C GLY A 181 -7.16 4.63 1.42
N PHE A 182 -5.88 4.34 1.67
CA PHE A 182 -5.08 3.40 0.92
C PHE A 182 -4.06 2.73 1.84
N GLY A 183 -3.83 1.45 1.64
CA GLY A 183 -2.78 0.67 2.28
C GLY A 183 -2.22 -0.38 1.33
N ALA A 184 -0.98 -0.76 1.60
CA ALA A 184 -0.28 -1.76 0.82
C ALA A 184 0.52 -2.69 1.74
N VAL A 185 0.57 -3.96 1.34
CA VAL A 185 1.53 -4.93 1.85
C VAL A 185 2.81 -4.84 1.02
N PHE A 186 3.94 -4.90 1.72
CA PHE A 186 5.28 -4.90 1.19
C PHE A 186 6.00 -6.15 1.67
N THR A 187 6.87 -6.70 0.83
CA THR A 187 7.79 -7.78 1.22
C THR A 187 9.22 -7.28 1.16
N ASP A 188 10.02 -7.75 2.11
CA ASP A 188 11.47 -7.51 2.22
C ASP A 188 11.83 -6.07 2.59
N VAL A 189 11.01 -5.39 3.40
CA VAL A 189 11.34 -4.02 3.87
C VAL A 189 12.47 -4.07 4.88
N ASP A 190 13.68 -3.77 4.44
CA ASP A 190 14.88 -3.97 5.26
C ASP A 190 15.42 -2.66 5.85
N ARG A 191 14.97 -1.51 5.32
CA ARG A 191 15.33 -0.17 5.83
C ARG A 191 14.13 0.63 6.29
N SER A 192 14.27 1.22 7.48
CA SER A 192 13.33 2.22 7.97
C SER A 192 13.36 3.49 7.12
N ASN A 193 12.20 4.13 6.98
CA ASN A 193 12.02 5.45 6.35
C ASN A 193 12.39 5.53 4.85
N VAL A 194 12.38 4.40 4.15
CA VAL A 194 12.65 4.35 2.70
C VAL A 194 11.39 3.94 1.94
N THR A 195 10.83 2.78 2.26
CA THR A 195 9.55 2.33 1.73
C THR A 195 8.40 3.16 2.29
N LYS A 196 7.58 3.75 1.42
CA LYS A 196 6.56 4.72 1.85
C LYS A 196 5.40 4.86 0.89
N LEU A 197 4.31 5.38 1.44
CA LEU A 197 3.14 5.93 0.76
C LEU A 197 3.13 7.44 0.91
N GLU A 198 2.92 8.17 -0.18
CA GLU A 198 2.63 9.61 -0.18
C GLU A 198 1.22 9.82 -0.76
N LEU A 199 0.32 10.35 0.06
CA LEU A 199 -1.05 10.69 -0.35
C LEU A 199 -1.02 12.09 -0.97
N LEU A 200 -1.50 12.22 -2.20
CA LEU A 200 -1.45 13.45 -2.98
C LEU A 200 -2.87 13.91 -3.37
N ASP A 201 -3.07 15.21 -3.38
CA ASP A 201 -4.29 15.81 -3.94
C ASP A 201 -4.24 15.88 -5.48
N ARG A 202 -5.33 16.37 -6.09
CA ARG A 202 -5.46 16.54 -7.55
C ARG A 202 -4.43 17.49 -8.20
N HIS A 203 -3.73 18.30 -7.40
CA HIS A 203 -2.67 19.19 -7.86
C HIS A 203 -1.27 18.63 -7.63
N GLY A 204 -1.17 17.39 -7.12
CA GLY A 204 0.09 16.77 -6.77
C GLY A 204 0.70 17.31 -5.47
N LYS A 205 -0.05 18.10 -4.68
CA LYS A 205 0.40 18.53 -3.37
C LYS A 205 0.28 17.36 -2.41
N ARG A 206 1.34 17.14 -1.64
CA ARG A 206 1.38 16.08 -0.64
C ARG A 206 0.53 16.43 0.56
N LEU A 207 -0.42 15.55 0.85
CA LEU A 207 -1.32 15.60 2.00
C LEU A 207 -0.69 14.91 3.21
N PHE A 208 -0.08 13.74 3.00
CA PHE A 208 0.50 12.92 4.06
C PHE A 208 1.61 12.00 3.55
N VAL A 209 2.48 11.56 4.45
CA VAL A 209 3.50 10.53 4.20
C VAL A 209 3.42 9.49 5.30
N ALA A 210 3.36 8.21 4.91
CA ALA A 210 3.44 7.09 5.82
C ALA A 210 4.55 6.15 5.39
N TYR A 211 5.41 5.74 6.33
CA TYR A 211 6.50 4.82 6.06
C TYR A 211 6.11 3.40 6.45
N ALA A 212 6.47 2.43 5.63
CA ALA A 212 6.37 1.03 6.04
C ALA A 212 7.38 0.76 7.17
N PRO A 213 6.99 0.05 8.24
CA PRO A 213 7.94 -0.37 9.25
C PRO A 213 8.96 -1.34 8.63
N LYS A 214 10.18 -1.40 9.19
CA LYS A 214 11.14 -2.45 8.84
C LYS A 214 10.54 -3.80 9.23
N ALA A 215 10.70 -4.79 8.37
CA ALA A 215 10.28 -6.15 8.64
C ALA A 215 11.03 -6.77 9.83
N THR A 216 10.40 -7.76 10.48
CA THR A 216 10.97 -8.40 11.69
C THR A 216 12.06 -9.42 11.38
N THR A 217 12.13 -9.87 10.13
CA THR A 217 13.22 -10.66 9.56
C THR A 217 13.88 -9.85 8.45
N ALA A 218 15.16 -10.13 8.15
CA ALA A 218 15.85 -9.45 7.05
C ALA A 218 15.22 -9.87 5.72
N ASP A 219 15.34 -11.15 5.39
CA ASP A 219 14.70 -11.75 4.22
C ASP A 219 13.26 -12.18 4.54
N LYS A 220 12.40 -12.18 3.52
CA LYS A 220 11.03 -12.73 3.51
C LYS A 220 10.08 -12.10 4.52
N GLY A 221 10.51 -11.03 5.17
CA GLY A 221 9.69 -10.30 6.10
C GLY A 221 8.58 -9.55 5.37
N LEU A 222 7.42 -9.42 6.00
CA LEU A 222 6.29 -8.68 5.47
C LEU A 222 6.03 -7.44 6.31
N SER A 223 5.63 -6.37 5.64
CA SER A 223 5.31 -5.08 6.26
C SER A 223 4.04 -4.51 5.67
N PHE A 224 3.27 -3.81 6.48
CA PHE A 224 2.05 -3.14 6.06
C PHE A 224 2.08 -1.69 6.54
N VAL A 225 1.62 -0.79 5.68
CA VAL A 225 1.22 0.56 6.10
C VAL A 225 -0.01 0.98 5.30
N GLY A 226 -0.98 1.56 6.00
CA GLY A 226 -2.20 2.13 5.41
C GLY A 226 -2.65 3.36 6.16
N VAL A 227 -3.29 4.28 5.43
CA VAL A 227 -3.79 5.56 5.96
C VAL A 227 -5.23 5.75 5.50
N GLN A 228 -6.14 6.00 6.45
CA GLN A 228 -7.47 6.54 6.19
C GLN A 228 -7.46 8.04 6.47
N THR A 229 -8.22 8.81 5.70
CA THR A 229 -8.32 10.27 5.82
C THR A 229 -9.69 10.79 5.41
N ASN A 230 -10.06 11.97 5.88
CA ASN A 230 -11.18 12.73 5.34
C ASN A 230 -10.80 13.56 4.10
N ALA A 231 -9.52 13.65 3.74
CA ALA A 231 -9.04 14.34 2.53
C ALA A 231 -9.42 13.60 1.24
N ASP A 232 -9.47 14.29 0.12
CA ASP A 232 -9.63 13.67 -1.21
C ASP A 232 -8.25 13.26 -1.73
N VAL A 233 -7.94 11.96 -1.64
CA VAL A 233 -6.68 11.40 -2.18
C VAL A 233 -6.87 11.06 -3.64
N TYR A 234 -6.20 11.81 -4.51
CA TYR A 234 -6.26 11.62 -5.97
C TYR A 234 -5.21 10.63 -6.48
N GLU A 235 -4.01 10.70 -5.92
CA GLU A 235 -2.90 9.80 -6.26
C GLU A 235 -2.21 9.34 -4.98
N VAL A 236 -1.88 8.05 -4.92
CA VAL A 236 -0.96 7.52 -3.92
C VAL A 236 0.35 7.23 -4.62
N ARG A 237 1.42 7.94 -4.25
CA ARG A 237 2.77 7.62 -4.72
C ARG A 237 3.42 6.62 -3.77
N ILE A 238 3.91 5.53 -4.32
CA ILE A 238 4.56 4.45 -3.59
C ILE A 238 6.04 4.45 -3.95
N THR A 239 6.90 4.39 -2.93
CA THR A 239 8.33 4.09 -3.08
C THR A 239 8.61 2.75 -2.41
N THR A 240 9.26 1.81 -3.12
CA THR A 240 9.59 0.48 -2.61
C THR A 240 11.11 0.32 -2.45
N GLY A 241 11.60 0.39 -1.22
CA GLY A 241 13.04 0.35 -0.96
C GLY A 241 13.78 1.51 -1.63
N ASN A 242 15.11 1.43 -1.74
CA ASN A 242 15.94 2.48 -2.35
C ASN A 242 16.56 2.06 -3.70
N ALA A 243 16.19 0.89 -4.23
CA ALA A 243 16.66 0.39 -5.51
C ALA A 243 15.55 -0.34 -6.27
N ALA A 244 15.60 -0.23 -7.59
CA ALA A 244 14.72 -1.00 -8.47
C ALA A 244 15.25 -2.42 -8.65
N LEU A 245 14.34 -3.37 -8.92
CA LEU A 245 14.75 -4.71 -9.33
C LEU A 245 15.57 -4.69 -10.62
N GLY A 246 16.45 -5.68 -10.79
CA GLY A 246 17.17 -5.88 -12.03
C GLY A 246 18.10 -7.09 -12.00
N LYS A 247 18.44 -7.60 -13.18
CA LYS A 247 19.19 -8.85 -13.36
C LYS A 247 20.47 -8.99 -12.55
N ASN A 248 21.18 -7.88 -12.31
CA ASN A 248 22.43 -7.84 -11.56
C ASN A 248 22.33 -7.02 -10.27
N VAL A 249 21.10 -6.79 -9.79
CA VAL A 249 20.82 -6.01 -8.57
C VAL A 249 20.50 -7.00 -7.45
N LYS A 250 21.24 -6.87 -6.35
CA LYS A 250 21.08 -7.68 -5.15
C LYS A 250 20.59 -6.79 -4.01
N ASP A 251 19.78 -7.37 -3.14
CA ASP A 251 19.56 -6.80 -1.83
C ASP A 251 20.86 -6.88 -1.01
N ASP A 252 21.24 -5.77 -0.38
CA ASP A 252 22.46 -5.67 0.41
C ASP A 252 22.49 -4.48 1.39
N LYS A 253 23.64 -4.33 2.07
CA LYS A 253 23.89 -3.22 3.01
C LYS A 253 23.80 -1.81 2.41
N LYS A 254 23.68 -1.64 1.09
CA LYS A 254 23.43 -0.34 0.41
C LYS A 254 22.07 -0.28 -0.28
N ARG A 255 21.54 -1.41 -0.74
CA ARG A 255 20.32 -1.51 -1.56
C ARG A 255 19.27 -2.33 -0.82
N ASP A 256 18.08 -1.76 -0.68
CA ASP A 256 16.87 -2.38 -0.14
C ASP A 256 15.90 -2.55 -1.31
N LEU A 257 15.63 -3.80 -1.66
CA LEU A 257 14.75 -4.24 -2.72
C LEU A 257 13.42 -4.63 -2.10
N VAL A 258 12.37 -3.92 -2.47
CA VAL A 258 11.03 -4.17 -1.93
C VAL A 258 10.08 -4.32 -3.10
N VAL A 259 9.18 -5.30 -2.99
CA VAL A 259 8.03 -5.43 -3.88
C VAL A 259 6.75 -5.44 -3.07
N MET A 260 5.62 -5.38 -3.77
CA MET A 260 4.31 -5.23 -3.17
C MET A 260 3.49 -6.50 -3.33
N ASP A 261 2.57 -6.66 -2.39
CA ASP A 261 1.49 -7.63 -2.45
C ASP A 261 0.17 -6.84 -2.29
N ASP A 262 -0.81 -7.34 -1.54
CA ASP A 262 -2.14 -6.76 -1.40
C ASP A 262 -2.19 -5.23 -1.30
N PHE A 263 -3.02 -4.62 -2.16
CA PHE A 263 -3.50 -3.25 -2.02
C PHE A 263 -4.91 -3.24 -1.45
N LEU A 264 -5.18 -2.29 -0.56
CA LEU A 264 -6.50 -2.05 0.03
C LEU A 264 -6.82 -0.56 -0.01
N TYR A 265 -7.99 -0.18 -0.51
CA TYR A 265 -8.40 1.22 -0.57
C TYR A 265 -9.89 1.39 -0.42
N ALA A 266 -10.30 2.53 0.15
CA ALA A 266 -11.70 2.90 0.24
C ALA A 266 -12.33 2.92 -1.16
N GLU A 267 -13.65 2.68 -1.23
CA GLU A 267 -14.39 2.76 -2.50
C GLU A 267 -14.08 4.08 -3.24
N PRO A 268 -13.64 4.03 -4.51
CA PRO A 268 -13.38 5.25 -5.28
C PRO A 268 -14.66 6.08 -5.48
N ASP A 269 -14.67 7.31 -4.95
CA ASP A 269 -15.75 8.28 -5.17
C ASP A 269 -15.37 9.25 -6.29
N ALA A 270 -16.32 9.55 -7.17
CA ALA A 270 -16.09 10.40 -8.32
C ALA A 270 -15.55 11.77 -7.87
N LEU A 271 -14.49 12.22 -8.52
CA LEU A 271 -13.93 13.54 -8.27
C LEU A 271 -15.01 14.60 -8.61
N ARG A 272 -15.34 15.44 -7.63
CA ARG A 272 -16.29 16.54 -7.78
C ARG A 272 -15.65 17.78 -8.37
#